data_AF-A0A1G2EE39-F1
#
_entry.id   AF-A0A1G2EE39-F1
#
_cell.length_a   1.000
_cell.length_b   1.000
_cell.length_c   1.000
_cell.angle_alpha   90.00
_cell.angle_beta   90.00
_cell.angle_gamma   90.00
#
_symmetry.space_group_name_H-M   'P 1'
#
loop_
_entity.id
_entity.type
_entity.pdbx_description
1 polymer ?
#
loop_
_entity_poly.entity_id
_entity_poly.type
_entity_poly.pdbx_seq_one_letter_code
_entity_poly.pdbx_strand_id
1 'polypeptide(L)'
;MTYEKFISVIEMYGKRLHGAGVPKIRIDTKRTFASLKKEEILAHAHYLIDGAKELAKANNQRRMGSHLTAIQMCLSFAGWYTLQDIMDHNYDPSSNKEKSAK
;
A
#
# COMPACT_ATOMS: atom_id res chain seq x y z
N MET A 1 -4.86 12.17 -5.22
CA MET A 1 -4.92 10.82 -5.80
C MET A 1 -6.38 10.41 -5.95
N THR A 2 -6.77 9.97 -7.14
CA THR A 2 -8.13 9.47 -7.43
C THR A 2 -8.37 8.10 -6.79
N TYR A 3 -9.63 7.68 -6.74
CA TYR A 3 -10.03 6.38 -6.19
C TYR A 3 -9.53 5.22 -7.07
N GLU A 4 -9.59 5.39 -8.39
CA GLU A 4 -9.09 4.45 -9.40
C GLU A 4 -7.59 4.24 -9.24
N LYS A 5 -6.85 5.33 -8.99
CA LYS A 5 -5.42 5.27 -8.74
C LYS A 5 -5.08 4.53 -7.45
N PHE A 6 -5.87 4.72 -6.38
CA PHE A 6 -5.73 3.91 -5.15
C PHE A 6 -5.80 2.41 -5.44
N ILE A 7 -6.85 1.98 -6.16
CA ILE A 7 -7.05 0.56 -6.50
C ILE A 7 -5.87 0.05 -7.33
N SER A 8 -5.49 0.79 -8.37
CA SER A 8 -4.39 0.42 -9.26
C SER A 8 -3.08 0.17 -8.50
N VAL A 9 -2.74 1.05 -7.56
CA VAL A 9 -1.52 0.91 -6.74
C VAL A 9 -1.62 -0.30 -5.79
N ILE A 10 -2.76 -0.49 -5.13
CA ILE A 10 -2.99 -1.65 -4.25
C ILE A 10 -2.86 -2.96 -5.04
N GLU A 11 -3.44 -3.04 -6.23
CA GLU A 11 -3.35 -4.21 -7.10
C GLU A 11 -1.93 -4.48 -7.58
N MET A 12 -1.18 -3.44 -7.95
CA MET A 12 0.22 -3.56 -8.34
C MET A 12 1.07 -4.17 -7.21
N TYR A 13 0.95 -3.64 -5.99
CA TYR A 13 1.63 -4.21 -4.83
C TYR A 13 1.19 -5.64 -4.52
N GLY A 14 -0.12 -5.91 -4.58
CA GLY A 14 -0.67 -7.24 -4.38
C GLY A 14 -0.14 -8.27 -5.38
N LYS A 15 -0.09 -7.93 -6.68
CA LYS A 15 0.47 -8.79 -7.74
C LYS A 15 1.94 -9.09 -7.49
N ARG A 16 2.73 -8.08 -7.10
CA ARG A 16 4.16 -8.25 -6.83
C ARG A 16 4.41 -9.18 -5.64
N LEU A 17 3.70 -8.96 -4.52
CA LEU A 17 3.80 -9.79 -3.31
C LEU A 17 3.37 -11.24 -3.58
N HIS A 18 2.25 -11.42 -4.29
CA HIS A 18 1.76 -12.73 -4.68
C HIS A 18 2.74 -13.46 -5.61
N GLY A 19 3.23 -12.80 -6.66
CA GLY A 19 4.19 -13.40 -7.60
C GLY A 19 5.55 -13.75 -6.98
N ALA A 20 5.91 -13.10 -5.87
CA ALA A 20 7.12 -13.43 -5.10
C ALA A 20 6.88 -14.53 -4.05
N GLY A 21 5.67 -15.09 -3.94
CA GLY A 21 5.35 -16.12 -2.96
C GLY A 21 5.33 -15.63 -1.50
N VAL A 22 5.18 -14.33 -1.27
CA VAL A 22 5.11 -13.78 0.09
C VAL A 22 3.83 -14.26 0.77
N PRO A 23 3.86 -14.82 1.98
CA PRO A 23 2.66 -15.27 2.67
C PRO A 23 1.84 -14.09 3.19
N LYS A 24 0.53 -14.27 3.43
CA LYS A 24 -0.35 -13.24 4.02
C LYS A 24 -0.43 -13.43 5.53
N ILE A 25 0.43 -12.76 6.28
CA ILE A 25 0.50 -12.95 7.75
C ILE A 25 0.38 -11.61 8.45
N ARG A 26 -0.58 -11.49 9.36
CA ARG A 26 -0.71 -10.32 10.22
C ARG A 26 0.43 -10.31 11.26
N ILE A 27 1.09 -9.17 11.44
CA ILE A 27 2.06 -9.03 12.54
C ILE A 27 1.37 -9.08 13.91
N ASP A 28 2.12 -9.54 14.91
CA ASP A 28 1.76 -9.32 16.30
C ASP A 28 1.86 -7.82 16.61
N THR A 29 0.74 -7.23 17.01
CA THR A 29 0.64 -5.80 17.34
C THR A 29 1.40 -5.41 18.60
N LYS A 30 1.90 -6.39 19.38
CA LYS A 30 2.77 -6.15 20.54
C LYS A 30 4.24 -5.94 20.15
N ARG A 31 4.62 -6.25 18.90
CA ARG A 31 6.00 -6.10 18.39
C ARG A 31 6.16 -4.76 17.66
N THR A 32 7.34 -4.17 17.77
CA THR A 32 7.70 -2.95 17.02
C THR A 32 8.24 -3.31 15.65
N PHE A 33 8.07 -2.44 14.64
CA PHE A 33 8.59 -2.67 13.29
C PHE A 33 10.11 -2.93 13.27
N ALA A 34 10.88 -2.28 14.15
CA ALA A 34 12.31 -2.48 14.27
C ALA A 34 12.70 -3.90 14.73
N SER A 35 11.78 -4.62 15.38
CA SER A 35 11.98 -6.00 15.84
C SER A 35 11.55 -7.06 14.82
N LEU A 36 11.02 -6.65 13.66
CA LEU A 36 10.54 -7.54 12.62
C LEU A 36 11.64 -7.78 11.58
N LYS A 37 11.73 -9.01 11.07
CA LYS A 37 12.50 -9.30 9.87
C LYS A 37 11.80 -8.72 8.63
N LYS A 38 12.56 -8.46 7.57
CA LYS A 38 12.02 -7.91 6.32
C LYS A 38 10.91 -8.78 5.74
N GLU A 39 11.05 -10.10 5.86
CA GLU A 39 10.05 -11.08 5.38
C GLU A 39 8.74 -10.99 6.18
N GLU A 40 8.81 -10.75 7.49
CA GLU A 40 7.63 -10.55 8.34
C GLU A 40 6.90 -9.27 7.97
N ILE A 41 7.65 -8.20 7.67
CA ILE A 41 7.11 -6.92 7.22
C ILE A 41 6.40 -7.09 5.86
N LEU A 42 7.00 -7.82 4.93
CA LEU A 42 6.39 -8.13 3.62
C LEU A 42 5.12 -8.96 3.77
N ALA A 43 5.15 -9.96 4.66
CA ALA A 43 3.99 -10.79 4.92
C ALA A 43 2.82 -9.97 5.49
N HIS A 44 3.13 -8.98 6.31
CA HIS A 44 2.14 -8.04 6.82
C HIS A 44 1.61 -7.09 5.77
N ALA A 45 2.48 -6.56 4.90
CA ALA A 45 2.05 -5.77 3.76
C ALA A 45 1.03 -6.56 2.91
N HIS A 46 1.32 -7.85 2.65
CA HIS A 46 0.44 -8.71 1.88
C HIS A 46 -0.89 -8.99 2.59
N TYR A 47 -0.88 -9.18 3.90
CA TYR A 47 -2.11 -9.27 4.70
C TYR A 47 -2.97 -7.98 4.59
N LEU A 48 -2.35 -6.80 4.63
CA LEU A 48 -3.06 -5.51 4.57
C LEU A 48 -3.72 -5.24 3.20
N ILE A 49 -3.23 -5.84 2.12
CA ILE A 49 -3.83 -5.72 0.78
C ILE A 49 -5.31 -6.15 0.79
N ASP A 50 -5.63 -7.23 1.50
CA ASP A 50 -7.01 -7.74 1.54
C ASP A 50 -7.93 -6.74 2.26
N GLY A 51 -7.49 -6.17 3.40
CA GLY A 51 -8.23 -5.11 4.08
C GLY A 51 -8.42 -3.86 3.23
N ALA A 52 -7.39 -3.47 2.46
CA ALA A 52 -7.47 -2.35 1.55
C ALA A 52 -8.50 -2.57 0.41
N LYS A 53 -8.59 -3.80 -0.12
CA LYS A 53 -9.59 -4.19 -1.12
C LYS A 53 -11.01 -4.17 -0.58
N GLU A 54 -11.24 -4.62 0.66
CA GLU A 54 -12.55 -4.55 1.28
C GLU A 54 -13.00 -3.09 1.52
N LEU A 55 -12.06 -2.22 1.93
CA LEU A 55 -12.35 -0.79 2.09
C LEU A 55 -12.65 -0.10 0.76
N ALA A 56 -12.02 -0.55 -0.33
CA ALA A 56 -12.36 -0.11 -1.68
C ALA A 56 -13.81 -0.46 -2.02
N LYS A 57 -14.24 -1.71 -1.83
CA LYS A 57 -15.65 -2.11 -2.04
C LYS A 57 -16.64 -1.25 -1.25
N ALA A 58 -16.27 -0.81 -0.05
CA ALA A 58 -17.09 0.07 0.79
C ALA A 58 -16.96 1.58 0.46
N ASN A 59 -16.23 1.94 -0.60
CA ASN A 59 -15.94 3.32 -1.02
C ASN A 59 -15.40 4.23 0.12
N ASN A 60 -14.62 3.65 1.04
CA ASN A 60 -14.12 4.37 2.21
C ASN A 60 -12.71 4.95 1.98
N GLN A 61 -12.62 5.99 1.17
CA GLN A 61 -11.36 6.57 0.71
C GLN A 61 -10.42 6.99 1.85
N ARG A 62 -10.96 7.53 2.95
CA ARG A 62 -10.13 7.93 4.11
C ARG A 62 -9.40 6.74 4.72
N ARG A 63 -10.12 5.63 4.98
CA ARG A 63 -9.51 4.43 5.57
C ARG A 63 -8.62 3.69 4.59
N MET A 64 -8.93 3.73 3.29
CA MET A 64 -8.04 3.24 2.24
C MET A 64 -6.71 3.99 2.22
N GLY A 65 -6.75 5.32 2.38
CA GLY A 65 -5.56 6.15 2.55
C GLY A 65 -4.63 5.62 3.64
N SER A 66 -5.17 5.43 4.84
CA SER A 66 -4.40 4.89 5.97
C SER A 66 -3.84 3.49 5.71
N HIS A 67 -4.60 2.59 5.06
CA HIS A 67 -4.13 1.25 4.71
C HIS A 67 -3.01 1.29 3.67
N LEU A 68 -3.17 2.10 2.62
CA LEU A 68 -2.16 2.24 1.58
C LEU A 68 -0.85 2.78 2.17
N THR A 69 -0.92 3.79 3.03
CA THR A 69 0.27 4.30 3.72
C THR A 69 0.95 3.21 4.54
N ALA A 70 0.20 2.39 5.29
CA ALA A 70 0.77 1.27 6.04
C ALA A 70 1.46 0.24 5.12
N ILE A 71 0.83 -0.12 4.00
CA ILE A 71 1.41 -1.02 2.98
C ILE A 71 2.72 -0.43 2.42
N GLN A 72 2.71 0.86 2.04
CA GLN A 72 3.87 1.55 1.47
C GLN A 72 5.04 1.63 2.47
N MET A 73 4.76 1.94 3.73
CA MET A 73 5.79 1.91 4.78
C MET A 73 6.40 0.50 4.93
N CYS A 74 5.58 -0.54 4.97
CA CYS A 74 6.06 -1.91 5.06
C CYS A 74 6.99 -2.27 3.89
N LEU A 75 6.55 -1.97 2.66
CA LEU A 75 7.35 -2.25 1.47
C LEU A 75 8.67 -1.46 1.46
N SER A 76 8.65 -0.21 1.94
CA SER A 76 9.86 0.60 2.03
C SER A 76 10.83 0.09 3.10
N PHE A 77 10.34 -0.25 4.30
CA PHE A 77 11.17 -0.81 5.37
C PHE A 77 11.72 -2.20 5.03
N ALA A 78 11.01 -2.98 4.22
CA ALA A 78 11.53 -4.22 3.66
C ALA A 78 12.54 -3.99 2.51
N GLY A 79 12.71 -2.77 2.03
CA GLY A 79 13.62 -2.41 0.94
C GLY A 79 13.12 -2.78 -0.45
N TRP A 80 11.81 -2.98 -0.63
CA TRP A 80 11.22 -3.29 -1.95
C TRP A 80 11.00 -2.04 -2.81
N TYR A 81 10.75 -0.90 -2.18
CA TYR A 81 10.55 0.38 -2.85
C TYR A 81 11.22 1.50 -2.06
N THR A 82 11.82 2.43 -2.78
CA THR A 82 12.31 3.68 -2.22
C THR A 82 11.16 4.64 -1.95
N LEU A 83 11.44 5.73 -1.22
CA LEU A 83 10.48 6.82 -1.05
C LEU A 83 10.09 7.42 -2.40
N GLN A 84 11.04 7.56 -3.32
CA GLN A 84 10.79 8.10 -4.66
C GLN A 84 9.81 7.21 -5.44
N ASP A 85 10.03 5.88 -5.44
CA ASP A 85 9.11 4.94 -6.07
C ASP A 85 7.69 5.09 -5.51
N ILE A 86 7.55 5.22 -4.19
CA ILE A 86 6.26 5.41 -3.54
C ILE A 86 5.60 6.73 -3.96
N MET A 87 6.36 7.81 -4.07
CA MET A 87 5.86 9.10 -4.54
C MET A 87 5.39 9.00 -5.99
N ASP A 88 6.14 8.32 -6.85
CA ASP A 88 5.81 8.11 -8.27
C ASP A 88 4.57 7.22 -8.42
N HIS A 89 4.43 6.19 -7.58
CA HIS A 89 3.23 5.37 -7.52
C HIS A 89 2.01 6.18 -7.10
N ASN A 90 2.16 7.14 -6.19
CA ASN A 90 1.09 8.02 -5.72
C ASN A 90 0.79 9.18 -6.68
N TYR A 91 1.70 9.49 -7.60
CA TYR A 91 1.54 10.55 -8.56
C TYR A 91 0.41 10.22 -9.54
N ASP A 92 -0.52 11.17 -9.65
CA ASP A 92 -1.68 11.09 -10.52
C ASP A 92 -1.78 12.38 -11.34
N PRO A 93 -1.28 12.39 -12.59
CA PRO A 93 -1.27 13.59 -13.43
C PRO A 93 -2.70 14.07 -13.77
N SER A 94 -3.71 13.19 -13.68
CA SER A 94 -5.10 13.57 -13.93
C SER A 94 -5.68 14.45 -12.80
N SER A 95 -5.21 14.26 -11.56
CA SER A 95 -5.70 15.00 -10.39
C SER A 95 -5.26 16.48 -10.33
N ASN A 96 -4.27 16.88 -11.13
CA ASN A 96 -3.80 18.27 -11.20
C ASN A 96 -4.52 19.10 -12.27
N LYS A 97 -5.16 18.47 -13.27
CA LYS A 97 -5.89 19.21 -14.31
C LYS A 97 -7.13 19.93 -13.78
N GLU A 98 -7.77 19.40 -12.73
CA GLU A 98 -8.94 20.01 -12.11
C GLU A 98 -8.63 21.26 -11.26
N LYS A 99 -7.38 21.45 -10.83
CA LYS A 99 -6.97 22.59 -10.00
C LYS A 99 -6.51 23.81 -10.78
N SER A 100 -6.07 23.63 -12.02
CA SER A 100 -5.64 24.73 -12.89
C SER A 100 -6.76 25.33 -13.74
N ALA A 101 -7.98 24.80 -13.61
CA ALA A 101 -9.17 25.27 -14.33
C ALA A 101 -10.14 26.09 -13.44
N LYS A 102 -9.69 26.55 -12.27
CA LYS A 102 -10.44 27.43 -11.36
C LYS A 102 -9.68 28.71 -11.08
#